data_AF-A0A2T0AF36-F1
#
_entry.id   AF-A0A2T0AF36-F1
#
_cell.length_a   1.000
_cell.length_b   1.000
_cell.length_c   1.000
_cell.angle_alpha   90.00
_cell.angle_beta   90.00
_cell.angle_gamma   90.00
#
_symmetry.space_group_name_H-M   'P 1'
#
loop_
_entity.id
_entity.type
_entity.pdbx_description
1 polymer ?
#
loop_
_entity_poly.entity_id
_entity_poly.type
_entity_poly.pdbx_seq_one_letter_code
_entity_poly.pdbx_strand_id
1 'polypeptide(L)'
;MSPPPAQRFHIPKSRYGYDSVDCYIADTPFNRPKYNDNNMPIDPKIRDHLIKRGVDPLLATHFAHLFIWDPIVIFEETMCQDNAKSSDHFESIQSTNWRTVRFKLPPPGSPIGWRVEFRSMEVQLTNYENAAFSVFIVLLTRAIMMLGLNFYLPISKVDENMHRAHRRNAINTQNFYFRKNPVPSTSDDATLPSASAFGRGRTNGFAAHVRDASTASSDYPASPTVCSSHAPSRSASPTSDIAFGPVEDEYDEFSINEIINGSKEKGFPGLIGVVERYLDGLEKEGKVSEEVRKGIDRSLELIRRRADGSLITLATYIRRFVRSHPSYAHDSVVSQEINYDLIRTLDEDKKGKGAFVRCCGDVVGDVAADDAQSEGSEGLSAGAAVIEDKGLCCGPMEPASAAKEA
;
A
#
# COMPACT_ATOMS: atom_id res chain seq x y z
N MET A 1 17.65 9.68 -44.65
CA MET A 1 17.19 9.45 -43.27
C MET A 1 17.82 10.51 -42.40
N SER A 2 17.03 11.41 -41.83
CA SER A 2 17.53 12.36 -40.83
C SER A 2 18.07 11.56 -39.64
N PRO A 3 19.18 12.00 -39.01
CA PRO A 3 19.64 11.35 -37.78
C PRO A 3 18.49 11.37 -36.76
N PRO A 4 18.37 10.33 -35.92
CA PRO A 4 17.40 10.36 -34.83
C PRO A 4 17.63 11.64 -34.02
N PRO A 5 16.55 12.36 -33.65
CA PRO A 5 16.69 13.58 -32.86
C PRO A 5 17.51 13.29 -31.61
N ALA A 6 18.35 14.25 -31.21
CA ALA A 6 19.22 14.11 -30.04
C ALA A 6 18.37 13.70 -28.83
N GLN A 7 18.76 12.60 -28.18
CA GLN A 7 18.04 12.07 -27.02
C GLN A 7 18.05 13.12 -25.90
N ARG A 8 16.87 13.67 -25.59
CA ARG A 8 16.72 14.83 -24.68
C ARG A 8 17.09 14.47 -23.24
N PHE A 9 16.88 13.22 -22.83
CA PHE A 9 17.12 12.74 -21.47
C PHE A 9 17.69 11.32 -21.47
N HIS A 10 18.63 11.03 -20.56
CA HIS A 10 19.00 9.67 -20.19
C HIS A 10 18.13 9.21 -19.02
N ILE A 11 17.17 8.32 -19.27
CA ILE A 11 16.15 7.93 -18.30
C ILE A 11 16.53 6.59 -17.66
N PRO A 12 16.78 6.54 -16.34
CA PRO A 12 17.32 5.33 -15.69
C PRO A 12 16.24 4.27 -15.36
N LYS A 13 14.97 4.67 -15.26
CA LYS A 13 13.85 3.82 -14.88
C LYS A 13 12.82 3.74 -16.01
N SER A 14 12.20 2.59 -16.17
CA SER A 14 11.05 2.42 -17.06
C SER A 14 9.88 3.28 -16.59
N ARG A 15 8.97 3.64 -17.50
CA ARG A 15 7.67 4.23 -17.11
C ARG A 15 6.73 3.22 -16.44
N TYR A 16 7.07 1.93 -16.46
CA TYR A 16 6.24 0.82 -15.95
C TYR A 16 6.74 0.23 -14.63
N GLY A 17 5.80 -0.28 -13.81
CA GLY A 17 5.91 -0.48 -12.36
C GLY A 17 6.77 -1.63 -11.85
N TYR A 18 7.75 -2.08 -12.63
CA TYR A 18 8.86 -2.88 -12.10
C TYR A 18 9.79 -2.04 -11.22
N ASP A 19 9.80 -0.72 -11.44
CA ASP A 19 10.57 0.25 -10.67
C ASP A 19 9.76 0.87 -9.53
N SER A 20 10.44 1.23 -8.44
CA SER A 20 9.82 1.91 -7.30
C SER A 20 9.42 3.37 -7.64
N VAL A 21 8.84 4.09 -6.69
CA VAL A 21 8.58 5.53 -6.83
C VAL A 21 9.88 6.32 -7.02
N ASP A 22 9.80 7.46 -7.71
CA ASP A 22 11.00 8.26 -8.00
C ASP A 22 11.36 9.25 -6.90
N CYS A 23 10.38 9.74 -6.13
CA CYS A 23 10.64 10.74 -5.10
C CYS A 23 9.51 10.82 -4.07
N TYR A 24 9.83 11.31 -2.87
CA TYR A 24 8.87 11.79 -1.90
C TYR A 24 8.44 13.23 -2.22
N ILE A 25 7.14 13.49 -2.08
CA ILE A 25 6.50 14.76 -2.51
C ILE A 25 6.00 15.63 -1.36
N ALA A 26 6.04 15.15 -0.12
CA ALA A 26 5.50 15.89 1.02
C ALA A 26 6.48 16.94 1.55
N ASP A 27 6.03 18.18 1.68
CA ASP A 27 6.79 19.27 2.29
C ASP A 27 6.64 19.24 3.82
N THR A 28 7.43 18.39 4.47
CA THR A 28 7.42 18.23 5.93
C THR A 28 8.85 18.17 6.47
N PRO A 29 9.10 18.59 7.73
CA PRO A 29 10.43 18.48 8.35
C PRO A 29 10.97 17.05 8.38
N PHE A 30 10.08 16.05 8.35
CA PHE A 30 10.45 14.64 8.30
C PHE A 30 10.93 14.20 6.92
N ASN A 31 10.58 14.89 5.84
CA ASN A 31 11.07 14.57 4.49
C ASN A 31 12.40 15.30 4.23
N ARG A 32 13.50 14.69 4.65
CA ARG A 32 14.85 15.25 4.46
C ARG A 32 15.20 15.18 2.96
N PRO A 33 15.84 16.22 2.38
CA PRO A 33 16.28 16.19 0.98
C PRO A 33 17.16 14.99 0.61
N LYS A 34 17.91 14.48 1.60
CA LYS A 34 18.77 13.29 1.46
C LYS A 34 18.00 11.99 1.15
N TYR A 35 16.67 11.95 1.33
CA TYR A 35 15.90 10.76 0.97
C TYR A 35 15.60 10.67 -0.53
N ASN A 36 15.55 11.80 -1.24
CA ASN A 36 15.44 11.84 -2.69
C ASN A 36 16.85 11.82 -3.30
N ASP A 37 17.55 10.70 -3.16
CA ASP A 37 18.98 10.52 -3.47
C ASP A 37 19.26 9.90 -4.85
N ASN A 38 18.20 9.59 -5.61
CA ASN A 38 18.29 9.01 -6.94
C ASN A 38 18.47 10.06 -8.05
N ASN A 39 19.01 9.62 -9.18
CA ASN A 39 19.04 10.44 -10.39
C ASN A 39 17.64 10.45 -11.04
N MET A 40 16.91 11.56 -10.88
CA MET A 40 15.57 11.75 -11.43
C MET A 40 15.59 12.87 -12.48
N PRO A 41 15.64 12.54 -13.79
CA PRO A 41 15.57 13.54 -14.85
C PRO A 41 14.26 14.32 -14.81
N ILE A 42 14.31 15.64 -15.00
CA ILE A 42 13.12 16.50 -15.00
C ILE A 42 13.14 17.46 -16.18
N ASP A 43 11.97 17.90 -16.65
CA ASP A 43 11.89 19.06 -17.54
C ASP A 43 11.90 20.37 -16.71
N PRO A 44 13.01 21.13 -16.70
CA PRO A 44 13.10 22.35 -15.89
C PRO A 44 12.09 23.42 -16.31
N LYS A 45 11.69 23.47 -17.60
CA LYS A 45 10.72 24.46 -18.08
C LYS A 45 9.35 24.22 -17.45
N ILE A 46 8.95 22.96 -17.33
CA ILE A 46 7.68 22.56 -16.72
C ILE A 46 7.72 22.81 -15.22
N ARG A 47 8.81 22.40 -14.56
CA ARG A 47 9.00 22.66 -13.11
C ARG A 47 8.86 24.14 -12.78
N ASP A 48 9.61 24.99 -13.48
CA ASP A 48 9.64 26.43 -13.21
C ASP A 48 8.30 27.09 -13.54
N HIS A 49 7.58 26.58 -14.55
CA HIS A 49 6.20 27.00 -14.86
C HIS A 49 5.23 26.69 -13.71
N LEU A 50 5.28 25.47 -13.17
CA LEU A 50 4.43 25.04 -12.06
C LEU A 50 4.71 25.84 -10.78
N ILE A 51 5.99 26.05 -10.45
CA ILE A 51 6.39 26.86 -9.29
C ILE A 51 5.88 28.30 -9.43
N LYS A 52 6.02 28.92 -10.62
CA LYS A 52 5.50 30.27 -10.88
C LYS A 52 3.98 30.38 -10.71
N ARG A 53 3.25 29.27 -10.91
CA ARG A 53 1.80 29.18 -10.70
C ARG A 53 1.40 28.84 -9.26
N GLY A 54 2.36 28.69 -8.35
CA GLY A 54 2.12 28.45 -6.93
C GLY A 54 2.11 26.99 -6.50
N VAL A 55 2.54 26.05 -7.36
CA VAL A 55 2.74 24.65 -6.95
C VAL A 55 4.00 24.55 -6.10
N ASP A 56 3.95 23.75 -5.04
CA ASP A 56 5.11 23.56 -4.17
C ASP A 56 6.30 22.94 -4.92
N PRO A 57 7.56 23.23 -4.52
CA PRO A 57 8.73 22.80 -5.30
C PRO A 57 8.88 21.28 -5.45
N LEU A 58 8.50 20.49 -4.43
CA LEU A 58 8.65 19.03 -4.46
C LEU A 58 7.62 18.40 -5.40
N LEU A 59 6.37 18.83 -5.32
CA LEU A 59 5.30 18.38 -6.20
C LEU A 59 5.50 18.87 -7.64
N ALA A 60 5.97 20.10 -7.84
CA ALA A 60 6.34 20.61 -9.15
C ALA A 60 7.46 19.77 -9.79
N THR A 61 8.43 19.33 -8.97
CA THR A 61 9.52 18.45 -9.39
C THR A 61 8.99 17.06 -9.77
N HIS A 62 8.08 16.50 -8.98
CA HIS A 62 7.40 15.24 -9.30
C HIS A 62 6.66 15.29 -10.64
N PHE A 63 5.83 16.31 -10.87
CA PHE A 63 5.14 16.45 -12.15
C PHE A 63 6.13 16.71 -13.30
N ALA A 64 7.13 17.56 -13.11
CA ALA A 64 8.16 17.77 -14.14
C ALA A 64 8.90 16.50 -14.54
N HIS A 65 9.04 15.52 -13.63
CA HIS A 65 9.54 14.18 -13.97
C HIS A 65 8.54 13.39 -14.83
N LEU A 66 7.25 13.37 -14.47
CA LEU A 66 6.23 12.64 -15.23
C LEU A 66 6.11 13.11 -16.69
N PHE A 67 6.32 14.41 -16.93
CA PHE A 67 6.24 15.02 -18.26
C PHE A 67 7.52 14.87 -19.10
N ILE A 68 8.54 14.12 -18.65
CA ILE A 68 9.65 13.73 -19.55
C ILE A 68 9.22 12.68 -20.58
N TRP A 69 8.08 12.04 -20.33
CA TRP A 69 7.53 10.97 -21.17
C TRP A 69 6.55 11.52 -22.19
N ASP A 70 6.64 11.00 -23.41
CA ASP A 70 5.64 11.26 -24.43
C ASP A 70 4.33 10.51 -24.13
N PRO A 71 3.18 11.09 -24.52
CA PRO A 71 1.90 10.41 -24.44
C PRO A 71 1.87 9.20 -25.38
N ILE A 72 1.39 8.05 -24.89
CA ILE A 72 1.30 6.82 -25.69
C ILE A 72 0.00 6.77 -26.49
N VAL A 73 -1.09 7.25 -25.89
CA VAL A 73 -2.44 7.16 -26.46
C VAL A 73 -3.09 8.53 -26.39
N ILE A 74 -3.47 9.05 -27.55
CA ILE A 74 -4.29 10.24 -27.74
C ILE A 74 -5.32 9.90 -28.80
N PHE A 75 -6.59 10.18 -28.53
CA PHE A 75 -7.67 10.04 -29.49
C PHE A 75 -7.87 11.37 -30.22
N GLU A 76 -8.21 11.31 -31.51
CA GLU A 76 -8.38 12.52 -32.34
C GLU A 76 -9.50 13.42 -31.78
N GLU A 77 -10.57 12.80 -31.28
CA GLU A 77 -11.72 13.46 -30.69
C GLU A 77 -11.37 14.24 -29.42
N THR A 78 -10.30 13.85 -28.73
CA THR A 78 -9.84 14.47 -27.48
C THR A 78 -8.61 15.37 -27.68
N MET A 79 -8.24 15.68 -28.94
CA MET A 79 -7.09 16.53 -29.22
C MET A 79 -7.30 17.97 -28.73
N CYS A 80 -8.51 18.51 -28.88
CA CYS A 80 -8.89 19.86 -28.45
C CYS A 80 -9.84 19.79 -27.26
N GLN A 81 -9.44 20.33 -26.11
CA GLN A 81 -10.23 20.28 -24.88
C GLN A 81 -10.30 21.62 -24.16
N ASP A 82 -11.33 21.80 -23.33
CA ASP A 82 -11.42 22.91 -22.39
C ASP A 82 -10.65 22.56 -21.11
N ASN A 83 -9.44 23.10 -20.97
CA ASN A 83 -8.54 22.85 -19.84
C ASN A 83 -9.11 23.32 -18.48
N ALA A 84 -10.17 24.13 -18.46
CA ALA A 84 -10.84 24.52 -17.23
C ALA A 84 -11.82 23.44 -16.72
N LYS A 85 -12.23 22.50 -17.59
CA LYS A 85 -13.24 21.48 -17.30
C LYS A 85 -12.74 20.05 -17.45
N SER A 86 -11.70 19.84 -18.25
CA SER A 86 -11.14 18.52 -18.53
C SER A 86 -9.71 18.39 -18.02
N SER A 87 -9.38 17.18 -17.57
CA SER A 87 -8.02 16.79 -17.18
C SER A 87 -7.44 15.68 -18.06
N ASP A 88 -8.09 15.31 -19.18
CA ASP A 88 -7.69 14.11 -19.95
C ASP A 88 -6.29 14.21 -20.55
N HIS A 89 -5.85 15.40 -20.98
CA HIS A 89 -4.46 15.60 -21.45
C HIS A 89 -3.44 15.32 -20.34
N PHE A 90 -3.74 15.74 -19.11
CA PHE A 90 -2.92 15.43 -17.96
C PHE A 90 -2.98 13.93 -17.63
N GLU A 91 -4.18 13.33 -17.66
CA GLU A 91 -4.36 11.90 -17.41
C GLU A 91 -3.70 11.01 -18.46
N SER A 92 -3.56 11.45 -19.72
CA SER A 92 -2.81 10.71 -20.74
C SER A 92 -1.37 10.45 -20.30
N ILE A 93 -0.74 11.42 -19.64
CA ILE A 93 0.60 11.27 -19.04
C ILE A 93 0.53 10.55 -17.69
N GLN A 94 -0.34 11.00 -16.79
CA GLN A 94 -0.37 10.49 -15.41
C GLN A 94 -0.78 9.00 -15.34
N SER A 95 -1.78 8.59 -16.12
CA SER A 95 -2.28 7.22 -16.13
C SER A 95 -1.27 6.23 -16.73
N THR A 96 -0.38 6.71 -17.62
CA THR A 96 0.64 5.92 -18.32
C THR A 96 2.03 6.03 -17.68
N ASN A 97 2.12 6.61 -16.49
CA ASN A 97 3.23 6.46 -15.57
C ASN A 97 2.79 5.50 -14.46
N TRP A 98 3.26 4.26 -14.53
CA TRP A 98 2.87 3.20 -13.61
C TRP A 98 4.00 2.99 -12.59
N ARG A 99 3.84 3.56 -11.40
CA ARG A 99 4.73 3.36 -10.25
C ARG A 99 4.07 2.45 -9.19
N THR A 100 4.81 2.08 -8.16
CA THR A 100 4.31 1.28 -7.02
C THR A 100 3.28 2.02 -6.17
N VAL A 101 3.31 3.36 -6.17
CA VAL A 101 2.29 4.24 -5.57
C VAL A 101 1.95 5.35 -6.57
N ARG A 102 0.67 5.74 -6.64
CA ARG A 102 0.22 6.84 -7.49
C ARG A 102 -0.53 7.90 -6.70
N PHE A 103 -0.12 9.15 -6.88
CA PHE A 103 -0.82 10.33 -6.38
C PHE A 103 -1.90 10.74 -7.39
N LYS A 104 -3.17 10.67 -7.02
CA LYS A 104 -4.31 10.99 -7.90
C LYS A 104 -4.92 12.33 -7.50
N LEU A 105 -5.00 13.23 -8.48
CA LEU A 105 -5.63 14.53 -8.31
C LEU A 105 -7.16 14.37 -8.23
N PRO A 106 -7.86 15.33 -7.60
CA PRO A 106 -9.31 15.46 -7.69
C PRO A 106 -9.75 15.63 -9.16
N PRO A 107 -10.70 14.82 -9.66
CA PRO A 107 -11.27 15.04 -10.98
C PRO A 107 -12.06 16.36 -11.03
N PRO A 108 -12.00 17.14 -12.12
CA PRO A 108 -12.79 18.35 -12.27
C PRO A 108 -14.28 18.09 -12.07
N GLY A 109 -14.96 18.91 -11.26
CA GLY A 109 -16.41 18.81 -11.03
C GLY A 109 -16.87 17.60 -10.20
N SER A 110 -15.95 16.83 -9.60
CA SER A 110 -16.26 15.68 -8.75
C SER A 110 -16.10 16.00 -7.26
N PRO A 111 -16.91 15.41 -6.36
CA PRO A 111 -16.69 15.52 -4.91
C PRO A 111 -15.47 14.72 -4.42
N ILE A 112 -14.82 13.96 -5.32
CA ILE A 112 -13.68 13.11 -4.98
C ILE A 112 -12.43 13.96 -4.71
N GLY A 113 -11.85 13.82 -3.51
CA GLY A 113 -10.62 14.52 -3.12
C GLY A 113 -9.32 13.89 -3.65
N TRP A 114 -8.20 14.33 -3.07
CA TRP A 114 -6.87 13.78 -3.32
C TRP A 114 -6.77 12.34 -2.85
N ARG A 115 -6.17 11.48 -3.66
CA ARG A 115 -6.09 10.04 -3.38
C ARG A 115 -4.67 9.52 -3.57
N VAL A 116 -4.37 8.46 -2.82
CA VAL A 116 -3.16 7.66 -3.00
C VAL A 116 -3.60 6.26 -3.37
N GLU A 117 -3.03 5.73 -4.45
CA GLU A 117 -3.28 4.37 -4.91
C GLU A 117 -2.04 3.52 -4.63
N PHE A 118 -2.19 2.44 -3.85
CA PHE A 118 -1.15 1.46 -3.54
C PHE A 118 -1.21 0.32 -4.55
N ARG A 119 -0.10 0.02 -5.24
CA ARG A 119 -0.12 -0.77 -6.50
C ARG A 119 0.83 -1.97 -6.52
N SER A 120 1.50 -2.29 -5.41
CA SER A 120 2.53 -3.34 -5.36
C SER A 120 2.03 -4.72 -4.94
N MET A 121 0.72 -4.88 -4.67
CA MET A 121 0.18 -6.17 -4.24
C MET A 121 -0.10 -7.09 -5.43
N GLU A 122 0.44 -8.31 -5.37
CA GLU A 122 0.06 -9.40 -6.27
C GLU A 122 -1.35 -9.90 -5.92
N VAL A 123 -2.15 -10.22 -6.93
CA VAL A 123 -3.48 -10.82 -6.71
C VAL A 123 -3.35 -12.24 -6.17
N GLN A 124 -4.22 -12.59 -5.22
CA GLN A 124 -4.27 -13.89 -4.58
C GLN A 124 -5.42 -14.75 -5.14
N LEU A 125 -5.39 -16.05 -4.86
CA LEU A 125 -6.37 -16.99 -5.43
C LEU A 125 -7.78 -16.77 -4.87
N THR A 126 -7.90 -16.57 -3.56
CA THR A 126 -9.20 -16.44 -2.89
C THR A 126 -9.60 -15.00 -2.62
N ASN A 127 -10.91 -14.77 -2.54
CA ASN A 127 -11.45 -13.45 -2.15
C ASN A 127 -11.03 -13.10 -0.71
N TYR A 128 -10.94 -14.09 0.18
CA TYR A 128 -10.51 -13.90 1.55
C TYR A 128 -9.08 -13.35 1.65
N GLU A 129 -8.12 -13.94 0.95
CA GLU A 129 -6.72 -13.46 0.97
C GLU A 129 -6.62 -12.03 0.41
N ASN A 130 -7.31 -11.74 -0.70
CA ASN A 130 -7.33 -10.41 -1.30
C ASN A 130 -7.97 -9.37 -0.35
N ALA A 131 -9.04 -9.76 0.36
CA ALA A 131 -9.67 -8.93 1.37
C ALA A 131 -8.74 -8.69 2.57
N ALA A 132 -8.05 -9.73 3.06
CA ALA A 132 -7.12 -9.62 4.18
C ALA A 132 -5.99 -8.62 3.90
N PHE A 133 -5.35 -8.69 2.73
CA PHE A 133 -4.33 -7.73 2.33
C PHE A 133 -4.90 -6.30 2.17
N SER A 134 -6.09 -6.17 1.61
CA SER A 134 -6.76 -4.87 1.45
C SER A 134 -7.09 -4.22 2.80
N VAL A 135 -7.67 -4.99 3.73
CA VAL A 135 -7.98 -4.55 5.09
C VAL A 135 -6.70 -4.15 5.82
N PHE A 136 -5.64 -4.94 5.71
CA PHE A 136 -4.35 -4.62 6.34
C PHE A 136 -3.79 -3.28 5.86
N ILE A 137 -3.77 -2.99 4.55
CA ILE A 137 -3.26 -1.71 4.04
C ILE A 137 -4.15 -0.53 4.50
N VAL A 138 -5.47 -0.69 4.52
CA VAL A 138 -6.38 0.36 5.01
C VAL A 138 -6.14 0.65 6.49
N LEU A 139 -5.99 -0.38 7.31
CA LEU A 139 -5.73 -0.22 8.74
C LEU A 139 -4.33 0.35 9.00
N LEU A 140 -3.32 -0.14 8.27
CA LEU A 140 -1.96 0.33 8.39
C LEU A 140 -1.83 1.81 8.02
N THR A 141 -2.42 2.25 6.92
CA THR A 141 -2.39 3.67 6.53
C THR A 141 -3.05 4.56 7.57
N ARG A 142 -4.18 4.14 8.15
CA ARG A 142 -4.82 4.86 9.26
C ARG A 142 -3.97 4.90 10.51
N ALA A 143 -3.33 3.77 10.86
CA ALA A 143 -2.42 3.69 12.01
C ALA A 143 -1.20 4.59 11.83
N ILE A 144 -0.58 4.60 10.64
CA ILE A 144 0.56 5.48 10.30
C ILE A 144 0.19 6.96 10.51
N MET A 145 -0.96 7.37 9.99
CA MET A 145 -1.43 8.75 10.08
C MET A 145 -1.80 9.13 11.52
N MET A 146 -2.51 8.26 12.23
CA MET A 146 -3.00 8.53 13.59
C MET A 146 -1.87 8.55 14.61
N LEU A 147 -0.89 7.64 14.50
CA LEU A 147 0.23 7.53 15.43
C LEU A 147 1.40 8.46 15.07
N GLY A 148 1.32 9.16 13.94
CA GLY A 148 2.37 10.06 13.49
C GLY A 148 3.68 9.32 13.20
N LEU A 149 3.62 8.18 12.50
CA LEU A 149 4.80 7.35 12.24
C LEU A 149 5.61 7.85 11.03
N ASN A 150 6.93 7.88 11.15
CA ASN A 150 7.87 8.24 10.10
C ASN A 150 8.50 6.98 9.48
N PHE A 151 8.18 6.71 8.21
CA PHE A 151 8.75 5.61 7.43
C PHE A 151 9.65 6.07 6.27
N TYR A 152 10.14 7.32 6.30
CA TYR A 152 11.07 7.77 5.27
C TYR A 152 12.36 6.94 5.26
N LEU A 153 12.74 6.54 4.04
CA LEU A 153 13.93 5.77 3.69
C LEU A 153 14.50 6.35 2.39
N PRO A 154 15.82 6.43 2.17
CA PRO A 154 16.37 6.83 0.87
C PRO A 154 15.77 6.04 -0.28
N ILE A 155 15.41 6.72 -1.37
CA ILE A 155 14.78 6.11 -2.55
C ILE A 155 15.70 5.05 -3.16
N SER A 156 17.02 5.24 -3.15
CA SER A 156 17.98 4.21 -3.57
C SER A 156 17.81 2.88 -2.82
N LYS A 157 17.47 2.92 -1.53
CA LYS A 157 17.21 1.73 -0.70
C LYS A 157 15.82 1.15 -0.94
N VAL A 158 14.84 1.97 -1.27
CA VAL A 158 13.53 1.49 -1.77
C VAL A 158 13.70 0.77 -3.11
N ASP A 159 14.52 1.29 -4.01
CA ASP A 159 14.85 0.64 -5.29
C ASP A 159 15.58 -0.69 -5.07
N GLU A 160 16.55 -0.72 -4.17
CA GLU A 160 17.25 -1.97 -3.83
C GLU A 160 16.29 -3.02 -3.23
N ASN A 161 15.36 -2.60 -2.37
CA ASN A 161 14.31 -3.46 -1.85
C ASN A 161 13.41 -4.05 -2.96
N MET A 162 13.06 -3.26 -3.97
CA MET A 162 12.31 -3.79 -5.13
C MET A 162 13.10 -4.88 -5.85
N HIS A 163 14.40 -4.71 -6.06
CA HIS A 163 15.25 -5.76 -6.66
C HIS A 163 15.31 -7.03 -5.80
N ARG A 164 15.45 -6.88 -4.48
CA ARG A 164 15.46 -8.01 -3.53
C ARG A 164 14.10 -8.74 -3.52
N ALA A 165 12.99 -8.02 -3.63
CA ALA A 165 11.63 -8.58 -3.60
C ALA A 165 11.35 -9.57 -4.74
N HIS A 166 12.01 -9.42 -5.89
CA HIS A 166 11.86 -10.32 -7.05
C HIS A 166 12.60 -11.65 -6.89
N ARG A 167 13.50 -11.80 -5.90
CA ARG A 167 14.25 -13.04 -5.73
C ARG A 167 13.30 -14.19 -5.36
N ARG A 168 13.55 -15.37 -5.93
CA ARG A 168 12.78 -16.58 -5.60
C ARG A 168 12.89 -16.84 -4.10
N ASN A 169 11.74 -17.00 -3.44
CA ASN A 169 11.66 -17.21 -1.99
C ASN A 169 12.18 -16.01 -1.16
N ALA A 170 12.10 -14.78 -1.70
CA ALA A 170 12.58 -13.57 -1.04
C ALA A 170 12.02 -13.40 0.38
N ILE A 171 10.72 -13.71 0.56
CA ILE A 171 10.04 -13.63 1.87
C ILE A 171 10.77 -14.35 3.01
N ASN A 172 11.45 -15.46 2.70
CA ASN A 172 12.15 -16.29 3.70
C ASN A 172 13.68 -16.14 3.65
N THR A 173 14.24 -15.47 2.64
CA THR A 173 15.70 -15.53 2.35
C THR A 173 16.35 -14.18 2.15
N GLN A 174 15.58 -13.11 1.99
CA GLN A 174 16.09 -11.77 1.77
C GLN A 174 15.77 -10.90 2.98
N ASN A 175 16.68 -9.97 3.26
CA ASN A 175 16.42 -8.86 4.15
C ASN A 175 16.21 -7.60 3.33
N PHE A 176 15.46 -6.65 3.89
CA PHE A 176 15.04 -5.42 3.26
C PHE A 176 15.40 -4.25 4.14
N TYR A 177 15.85 -3.16 3.54
CA TYR A 177 16.06 -1.92 4.25
C TYR A 177 14.75 -1.38 4.80
N PHE A 178 14.72 -1.12 6.10
CA PHE A 178 13.53 -0.68 6.80
C PHE A 178 13.90 0.29 7.93
N ARG A 179 12.98 1.20 8.25
CA ARG A 179 13.17 2.20 9.30
C ARG A 179 13.28 1.51 10.67
N LYS A 180 14.35 1.75 11.42
CA LYS A 180 14.53 1.17 12.78
C LYS A 180 13.48 1.70 13.75
N ASN A 181 13.37 3.03 13.83
CA ASN A 181 12.49 3.75 14.75
C ASN A 181 11.50 4.61 13.97
N PRO A 182 10.25 4.13 13.79
CA PRO A 182 9.22 4.90 13.11
C PRO A 182 8.54 5.93 14.00
N VAL A 183 8.73 5.90 15.32
CA VAL A 183 8.19 6.91 16.23
C VAL A 183 9.11 8.13 16.20
N PRO A 184 8.62 9.34 15.86
CA PRO A 184 9.41 10.55 15.94
C PRO A 184 9.75 10.85 17.41
N SER A 185 11.01 10.61 17.79
CA SER A 185 11.50 10.83 19.15
C SER A 185 11.62 12.35 19.44
N THR A 186 10.95 12.80 20.50
CA THR A 186 11.40 13.96 21.29
C THR A 186 11.93 13.53 22.67
N SER A 187 12.10 12.23 22.89
CA SER A 187 12.63 11.63 24.12
C SER A 187 13.07 10.19 23.81
N ASP A 188 14.16 9.74 24.43
CA ASP A 188 14.89 8.47 24.20
C ASP A 188 14.10 7.18 24.52
N ASP A 189 12.77 7.23 24.57
CA ASP A 189 11.94 6.06 24.82
C ASP A 189 11.35 5.57 23.49
N ALA A 190 11.89 4.46 22.96
CA ALA A 190 11.48 3.81 21.71
C ALA A 190 10.13 3.07 21.84
N THR A 191 9.26 3.50 22.75
CA THR A 191 7.91 2.95 22.91
C THR A 191 6.93 3.65 21.97
N LEU A 192 6.08 2.87 21.30
CA LEU A 192 4.96 3.42 20.52
C LEU A 192 4.13 4.36 21.42
N PRO A 193 3.59 5.49 20.92
CA PRO A 193 2.75 6.39 21.70
C PRO A 193 1.48 5.69 22.21
N SER A 194 1.08 5.86 23.48
CA SER A 194 -0.15 5.25 24.03
C SER A 194 -1.39 5.61 23.20
N ALA A 195 -2.27 4.63 22.99
CA ALA A 195 -3.64 4.80 22.50
C ALA A 195 -4.54 5.58 23.49
N SER A 196 -3.99 6.34 24.43
CA SER A 196 -4.71 7.29 25.27
C SER A 196 -4.21 8.72 25.08
N ALA A 197 -3.14 8.91 24.31
CA ALA A 197 -2.58 10.21 23.94
C ALA A 197 -3.35 10.90 22.79
N PHE A 198 -4.47 10.33 22.35
CA PHE A 198 -5.30 10.71 21.19
C PHE A 198 -5.85 12.15 21.20
N GLY A 199 -5.62 12.93 22.26
CA GLY A 199 -6.10 14.32 22.39
C GLY A 199 -5.12 15.42 22.00
N ARG A 200 -3.82 15.16 21.77
CA ARG A 200 -2.83 16.23 21.54
C ARG A 200 -2.13 16.14 20.18
N GLY A 201 -2.82 16.62 19.15
CA GLY A 201 -2.27 17.49 18.09
C GLY A 201 -0.96 17.13 17.36
N ARG A 202 -0.51 15.87 17.34
CA ARG A 202 0.67 15.45 16.56
C ARG A 202 0.23 14.66 15.33
N THR A 203 -0.10 15.39 14.27
CA THR A 203 -0.18 14.83 12.92
C THR A 203 1.20 14.92 12.26
N ASN A 204 1.52 13.99 11.36
CA ASN A 204 2.75 13.99 10.54
C ASN A 204 2.81 15.15 9.53
N GLY A 205 2.67 16.40 9.97
CA GLY A 205 2.64 17.56 9.08
C GLY A 205 1.36 17.69 8.24
N PHE A 206 0.35 16.83 8.44
CA PHE A 206 -1.01 17.10 7.92
C PHE A 206 -1.67 18.15 8.81
N ALA A 207 -1.52 19.42 8.43
CA ALA A 207 -2.02 20.57 9.16
C ALA A 207 -3.53 20.50 9.45
N ALA A 208 -3.91 21.18 10.54
CA ALA A 208 -5.20 21.22 11.23
C ALA A 208 -6.42 21.76 10.44
N HIS A 209 -6.48 21.63 9.12
CA HIS A 209 -7.54 22.21 8.27
C HIS A 209 -8.72 21.28 7.95
N VAL A 210 -8.76 20.05 8.48
CA VAL A 210 -9.86 19.09 8.22
C VAL A 210 -10.93 19.10 9.33
N ARG A 211 -10.81 19.96 10.35
CA ARG A 211 -11.73 19.94 11.50
C ARG A 211 -13.08 20.66 11.29
N ASP A 212 -13.26 21.45 10.24
CA ASP A 212 -14.48 22.26 10.03
C ASP A 212 -15.33 21.82 8.83
N ALA A 213 -15.60 20.52 8.69
CA ALA A 213 -16.52 20.01 7.67
C ALA A 213 -17.69 19.19 8.23
N SER A 214 -18.07 19.38 9.50
CA SER A 214 -19.21 18.66 10.07
C SER A 214 -19.88 19.42 11.23
N THR A 215 -20.55 20.53 10.93
CA THR A 215 -21.71 21.04 11.69
C THR A 215 -22.38 22.16 10.90
N ALA A 216 -23.24 21.81 9.95
CA ALA A 216 -24.21 22.75 9.41
C ALA A 216 -25.50 22.62 10.24
N SER A 217 -25.78 23.59 11.10
CA SER A 217 -27.13 23.87 11.59
C SER A 217 -27.43 25.36 11.53
N SER A 218 -28.62 25.66 11.05
CA SER A 218 -29.24 26.97 10.80
C SER A 218 -29.41 27.82 12.06
N ASP A 219 -29.18 29.15 11.96
CA ASP A 219 -30.16 30.23 12.19
C ASP A 219 -29.49 31.63 12.24
N TYR A 220 -30.17 32.60 11.60
CA TYR A 220 -29.97 34.05 11.27
C TYR A 220 -29.37 35.03 12.32
N PRO A 221 -29.16 36.37 12.04
CA PRO A 221 -29.12 37.16 10.79
C PRO A 221 -27.89 38.13 10.62
N ALA A 222 -27.88 38.85 9.49
CA ALA A 222 -26.84 39.71 8.92
C ALA A 222 -26.57 41.08 9.58
N SER A 223 -25.31 41.55 9.50
CA SER A 223 -24.96 42.92 9.07
C SER A 223 -23.45 43.10 8.79
N PRO A 224 -23.05 44.11 8.00
CA PRO A 224 -21.89 44.04 7.12
C PRO A 224 -20.67 44.81 7.68
N THR A 225 -19.51 44.17 7.70
CA THR A 225 -18.25 44.90 7.91
C THR A 225 -17.24 44.49 6.84
N VAL A 226 -16.81 45.53 6.12
CA VAL A 226 -15.80 45.56 5.06
C VAL A 226 -14.50 44.91 5.54
N CYS A 227 -14.03 43.87 4.84
CA CYS A 227 -12.68 43.33 5.01
C CYS A 227 -11.82 43.72 3.81
N SER A 228 -11.12 44.84 3.96
CA SER A 228 -9.96 45.20 3.15
C SER A 228 -8.72 44.81 3.95
N SER A 229 -8.00 43.78 3.51
CA SER A 229 -6.62 43.55 3.94
C SER A 229 -5.92 42.53 3.02
N HIS A 230 -5.31 43.07 1.96
CA HIS A 230 -4.07 42.52 1.44
C HIS A 230 -3.00 42.59 2.54
N ALA A 231 -2.63 41.44 3.10
CA ALA A 231 -1.33 41.24 3.73
C ALA A 231 -0.99 39.73 3.73
N PRO A 232 0.23 39.33 3.32
CA PRO A 232 0.63 37.92 3.33
C PRO A 232 0.95 37.52 4.77
N SER A 233 0.17 36.61 5.35
CA SER A 233 0.49 35.98 6.63
C SER A 233 1.64 34.99 6.44
N ARG A 234 2.88 35.50 6.45
CA ARG A 234 4.07 34.70 6.73
C ARG A 234 4.18 34.54 8.23
N SER A 235 3.55 33.49 8.76
CA SER A 235 3.85 33.00 10.10
C SER A 235 5.24 32.35 10.04
N ALA A 236 6.26 33.03 10.57
CA ALA A 236 7.54 32.38 10.87
C ALA A 236 7.28 31.34 11.97
N SER A 237 7.30 30.06 11.59
CA SER A 237 7.21 28.96 12.56
C SER A 237 8.50 28.90 13.38
N PRO A 238 8.43 28.64 14.69
CA PRO A 238 9.61 28.35 15.48
C PRO A 238 10.12 26.96 15.05
N THR A 239 11.23 26.92 14.32
CA THR A 239 11.98 25.69 14.08
C THR A 239 12.60 25.28 15.42
N SER A 240 11.95 24.35 16.12
CA SER A 240 12.72 23.45 16.97
C SER A 240 13.64 22.69 16.02
N ASP A 241 14.92 23.00 16.03
CA ASP A 241 15.92 22.27 15.27
C ASP A 241 15.94 20.83 15.76
N ILE A 242 15.15 19.97 15.12
CA ILE A 242 15.27 18.52 15.27
C ILE A 242 16.63 18.18 14.66
N ALA A 243 17.63 18.01 15.50
CA ALA A 243 18.96 17.60 15.08
C ALA A 243 18.90 16.14 14.59
N PHE A 244 18.55 15.95 13.32
CA PHE A 244 18.58 14.64 12.69
C PHE A 244 20.03 14.19 12.50
N GLY A 245 20.36 13.00 13.01
CA GLY A 245 21.65 12.36 12.80
C GLY A 245 21.90 11.96 11.32
N PRO A 246 22.99 11.25 11.04
CA PRO A 246 23.22 10.63 9.73
C PRO A 246 22.02 9.80 9.27
N VAL A 247 21.68 9.87 7.98
CA VAL A 247 20.54 9.12 7.41
C VAL A 247 20.76 7.60 7.51
N GLU A 248 22.02 7.17 7.37
CA GLU A 248 22.43 5.76 7.47
C GLU A 248 22.11 5.13 8.84
N ASP A 249 22.03 5.94 9.90
CA ASP A 249 21.73 5.44 11.24
C ASP A 249 20.23 5.16 11.44
N GLU A 250 19.37 5.66 10.55
CA GLU A 250 17.92 5.64 10.69
C GLU A 250 17.26 4.33 10.22
N TYR A 251 17.97 3.52 9.43
CA TYR A 251 17.45 2.30 8.81
C TYR A 251 18.41 1.12 8.96
N ASP A 252 17.86 -0.09 8.95
CA ASP A 252 18.62 -1.35 9.00
C ASP A 252 18.02 -2.36 8.05
N GLU A 253 18.64 -3.52 7.91
CA GLU A 253 18.07 -4.65 7.21
C GLU A 253 17.17 -5.48 8.12
N PHE A 254 15.96 -5.78 7.65
CA PHE A 254 14.97 -6.61 8.33
C PHE A 254 14.47 -7.72 7.40
N SER A 255 14.28 -8.92 7.92
CA SER A 255 13.50 -9.94 7.21
C SER A 255 12.02 -9.53 7.13
N ILE A 256 11.25 -10.13 6.21
CA ILE A 256 9.80 -9.86 6.13
C ILE A 256 9.09 -10.24 7.44
N ASN A 257 9.51 -11.33 8.08
CA ASN A 257 9.00 -11.71 9.40
C ASN A 257 9.19 -10.58 10.43
N GLU A 258 10.40 -10.01 10.51
CA GLU A 258 10.67 -8.91 11.45
C GLU A 258 9.90 -7.62 11.09
N ILE A 259 9.70 -7.33 9.80
CA ILE A 259 8.91 -6.17 9.36
C ILE A 259 7.43 -6.34 9.75
N ILE A 260 6.86 -7.52 9.55
CA ILE A 260 5.43 -7.77 9.75
C ILE A 260 5.11 -8.04 11.22
N ASN A 261 5.83 -8.99 11.82
CA ASN A 261 5.57 -9.51 13.17
C ASN A 261 6.41 -8.82 14.25
N GLY A 262 7.43 -8.03 13.87
CA GLY A 262 8.30 -7.32 14.78
C GLY A 262 9.59 -8.08 15.12
N SER A 263 10.51 -7.37 15.75
CA SER A 263 11.79 -7.89 16.24
C SER A 263 12.09 -7.30 17.61
N LYS A 264 12.15 -8.16 18.63
CA LYS A 264 12.52 -7.75 20.00
C LYS A 264 13.97 -7.26 20.05
N GLU A 265 14.85 -7.88 19.29
CA GLU A 265 16.27 -7.50 19.19
C GLU A 265 16.44 -6.08 18.64
N LYS A 266 15.66 -5.74 17.61
CA LYS A 266 15.70 -4.42 16.97
C LYS A 266 14.73 -3.41 17.59
N GLY A 267 14.01 -3.78 18.65
CA GLY A 267 13.04 -2.92 19.32
C GLY A 267 11.85 -2.50 18.46
N PHE A 268 11.58 -3.20 17.35
CA PHE A 268 10.50 -2.84 16.42
C PHE A 268 9.27 -3.73 16.66
N PRO A 269 8.08 -3.17 16.93
CA PRO A 269 6.87 -3.94 17.23
C PRO A 269 6.25 -4.66 16.01
N GLY A 270 6.72 -4.40 14.80
CA GLY A 270 6.13 -4.94 13.57
C GLY A 270 4.97 -4.07 13.06
N LEU A 271 4.72 -4.14 11.75
CA LEU A 271 3.59 -3.45 11.13
C LEU A 271 2.25 -3.95 11.66
N ILE A 272 2.14 -5.24 12.00
CA ILE A 272 0.92 -5.75 12.61
C ILE A 272 0.76 -5.24 14.04
N GLY A 273 1.83 -5.16 14.84
CA GLY A 273 1.75 -4.57 16.18
C GLY A 273 1.33 -3.09 16.15
N VAL A 274 1.73 -2.35 15.10
CA VAL A 274 1.24 -0.98 14.85
C VAL A 274 -0.26 -0.95 14.57
N VAL A 275 -0.76 -1.87 13.74
CA VAL A 275 -2.19 -1.99 13.42
C VAL A 275 -3.00 -2.38 14.64
N GLU A 276 -2.52 -3.35 15.44
CA GLU A 276 -3.20 -3.78 16.66
C GLU A 276 -3.35 -2.65 17.66
N ARG A 277 -2.30 -1.85 17.85
CA ARG A 277 -2.36 -0.68 18.73
C ARG A 277 -3.40 0.35 18.29
N TYR A 278 -3.57 0.53 16.98
CA TYR A 278 -4.61 1.38 16.42
C TYR A 278 -6.01 0.79 16.69
N LEU A 279 -6.18 -0.51 16.49
CA LEU A 279 -7.44 -1.22 16.74
C LEU A 279 -7.83 -1.21 18.21
N ASP A 280 -6.89 -1.43 19.14
CA ASP A 280 -7.13 -1.35 20.58
C ASP A 280 -7.65 0.03 21.01
N GLY A 281 -7.19 1.09 20.34
CA GLY A 281 -7.70 2.44 20.54
C GLY A 281 -9.15 2.59 20.11
N LEU A 282 -9.49 2.06 18.94
CA LEU A 282 -10.87 2.09 18.43
C LEU A 282 -11.84 1.24 19.26
N GLU A 283 -11.37 0.09 19.74
CA GLU A 283 -12.14 -0.81 20.61
C GLU A 283 -12.45 -0.14 21.95
N LYS A 284 -11.45 0.52 22.58
CA LYS A 284 -11.65 1.31 23.80
C LYS A 284 -12.61 2.48 23.61
N GLU A 285 -12.66 3.07 22.41
CA GLU A 285 -13.61 4.12 22.04
C GLU A 285 -14.99 3.58 21.65
N GLY A 286 -15.21 2.26 21.67
CA GLY A 286 -16.46 1.61 21.28
C GLY A 286 -16.78 1.72 19.78
N LYS A 287 -15.79 2.01 18.94
CA LYS A 287 -15.95 2.16 17.49
C LYS A 287 -15.86 0.85 16.71
N VAL A 288 -15.36 -0.21 17.35
CA VAL A 288 -15.20 -1.55 16.78
C VAL A 288 -15.76 -2.55 17.79
N SER A 289 -16.67 -3.41 17.36
CA SER A 289 -17.20 -4.49 18.20
C SER A 289 -16.22 -5.66 18.29
N GLU A 290 -16.38 -6.49 19.31
CA GLU A 290 -15.52 -7.66 19.53
C GLU A 290 -15.59 -8.66 18.36
N GLU A 291 -16.76 -8.82 17.74
CA GLU A 291 -16.96 -9.70 16.58
C GLU A 291 -16.19 -9.20 15.35
N VAL A 292 -16.25 -7.88 15.10
CA VAL A 292 -15.50 -7.25 14.01
C VAL A 292 -14.00 -7.37 14.26
N ARG A 293 -13.56 -7.17 15.51
CA ARG A 293 -12.16 -7.33 15.92
C ARG A 293 -11.66 -8.74 15.63
N LYS A 294 -12.39 -9.78 16.05
CA LYS A 294 -12.08 -11.19 15.74
C LYS A 294 -11.98 -11.46 14.23
N GLY A 295 -12.86 -10.86 13.42
CA GLY A 295 -12.80 -10.95 11.96
C GLY A 295 -11.51 -10.36 11.38
N ILE A 296 -11.09 -9.19 11.88
CA ILE A 296 -9.84 -8.53 11.48
C ILE A 296 -8.64 -9.36 11.93
N ASP A 297 -8.65 -9.91 13.14
CA ASP A 297 -7.53 -10.69 13.69
C ASP A 297 -7.27 -11.95 12.86
N ARG A 298 -8.32 -12.63 12.39
CA ARG A 298 -8.18 -13.74 11.43
C ARG A 298 -7.49 -13.32 10.12
N SER A 299 -7.78 -12.11 9.63
CA SER A 299 -7.14 -11.57 8.43
C SER A 299 -5.66 -11.23 8.68
N LEU A 300 -5.35 -10.67 9.85
CA LEU A 300 -3.97 -10.37 10.25
C LEU A 300 -3.16 -11.65 10.46
N GLU A 301 -3.75 -12.70 11.02
CA GLU A 301 -3.09 -13.98 11.25
C GLU A 301 -2.61 -14.66 9.96
N LEU A 302 -3.40 -14.59 8.88
CA LEU A 302 -2.97 -15.03 7.55
C LEU A 302 -1.66 -14.33 7.13
N ILE A 303 -1.57 -13.02 7.36
CA ILE A 303 -0.40 -12.22 6.98
C ILE A 303 0.80 -12.54 7.88
N ARG A 304 0.58 -12.71 9.19
CA ARG A 304 1.61 -13.13 10.16
C ARG A 304 2.30 -14.41 9.73
N ARG A 305 1.48 -15.42 9.47
CA ARG A 305 1.95 -16.77 9.17
C ARG A 305 2.57 -16.88 7.78
N ARG A 306 2.20 -16.01 6.85
CA ARG A 306 2.93 -15.89 5.57
C ARG A 306 4.29 -15.26 5.77
N ALA A 307 4.39 -14.25 6.63
CA ALA A 307 5.62 -13.53 6.90
C ALA A 307 6.65 -14.37 7.67
N ASP A 308 6.21 -15.22 8.61
CA ASP A 308 7.10 -16.13 9.36
C ASP A 308 7.43 -17.43 8.61
N GLY A 309 6.77 -17.68 7.47
CA GLY A 309 6.99 -18.85 6.62
C GLY A 309 6.24 -20.12 7.04
N SER A 310 5.41 -20.08 8.08
CA SER A 310 4.54 -21.19 8.48
C SER A 310 3.42 -21.44 7.46
N LEU A 311 3.02 -20.42 6.70
CA LEU A 311 2.19 -20.53 5.51
C LEU A 311 3.00 -20.17 4.26
N ILE A 312 2.78 -20.93 3.19
CA ILE A 312 3.46 -20.68 1.91
C ILE A 312 2.74 -19.61 1.09
N THR A 313 3.50 -18.90 0.26
CA THR A 313 2.93 -17.97 -0.73
C THR A 313 2.33 -18.73 -1.92
N LEU A 314 1.37 -18.12 -2.62
CA LEU A 314 0.80 -18.67 -3.86
C LEU A 314 1.89 -18.98 -4.90
N ALA A 315 2.88 -18.10 -5.06
CA ALA A 315 4.02 -18.34 -5.93
C ALA A 315 4.84 -19.59 -5.52
N THR A 316 4.94 -19.88 -4.22
CA THR A 316 5.60 -21.10 -3.72
C THR A 316 4.77 -22.34 -3.98
N TYR A 317 3.46 -22.25 -3.80
CA TYR A 317 2.54 -23.32 -4.13
C TYR A 317 2.59 -23.69 -5.62
N ILE A 318 2.44 -22.72 -6.53
CA ILE A 318 2.51 -22.92 -7.98
C ILE A 318 3.84 -23.60 -8.37
N ARG A 319 4.96 -23.11 -7.83
CA ARG A 319 6.28 -23.72 -8.07
C ARG A 319 6.37 -25.15 -7.56
N ARG A 320 5.79 -25.46 -6.40
CA ARG A 320 5.79 -26.83 -5.86
C ARG A 320 4.94 -27.74 -6.75
N PHE A 321 3.74 -27.30 -7.12
CA PHE A 321 2.84 -28.02 -8.03
C PHE A 321 3.55 -28.42 -9.33
N VAL A 322 4.13 -27.44 -10.03
CA VAL A 322 4.84 -27.70 -11.30
C VAL A 322 5.98 -28.69 -11.09
N ARG A 323 6.78 -28.52 -10.02
CA ARG A 323 7.94 -29.38 -9.74
C ARG A 323 7.58 -30.81 -9.35
N SER A 324 6.39 -31.04 -8.79
CA SER A 324 5.89 -32.36 -8.42
C SER A 324 5.03 -33.01 -9.50
N HIS A 325 4.76 -32.31 -10.60
CA HIS A 325 3.90 -32.83 -11.66
C HIS A 325 4.58 -34.01 -12.38
N PRO A 326 3.90 -35.16 -12.60
CA PRO A 326 4.50 -36.35 -13.22
C PRO A 326 5.15 -36.08 -14.58
N SER A 327 4.51 -35.25 -15.41
CA SER A 327 5.01 -34.86 -16.73
C SER A 327 6.14 -33.83 -16.72
N TYR A 328 6.59 -33.34 -15.55
CA TYR A 328 7.63 -32.32 -15.48
C TYR A 328 9.03 -32.93 -15.62
N ALA A 329 9.73 -32.58 -16.69
CA ALA A 329 11.05 -33.12 -17.03
C ALA A 329 12.22 -32.41 -16.32
N HIS A 330 11.97 -31.57 -15.31
CA HIS A 330 12.98 -30.77 -14.60
C HIS A 330 13.81 -29.81 -15.48
N ASP A 331 13.24 -29.39 -16.60
CA ASP A 331 13.87 -28.53 -17.63
C ASP A 331 13.42 -27.06 -17.60
N SER A 332 12.62 -26.69 -16.60
CA SER A 332 11.96 -25.38 -16.47
C SER A 332 10.90 -25.07 -17.53
N VAL A 333 10.45 -26.08 -18.28
CA VAL A 333 9.35 -25.94 -19.24
C VAL A 333 8.03 -26.33 -18.58
N VAL A 334 7.02 -25.46 -18.71
CA VAL A 334 5.64 -25.76 -18.30
C VAL A 334 4.87 -26.16 -19.55
N SER A 335 4.62 -27.46 -19.70
CA SER A 335 3.85 -28.00 -20.83
C SER A 335 2.36 -27.61 -20.73
N GLN A 336 1.63 -27.76 -21.83
CA GLN A 336 0.18 -27.52 -21.85
C GLN A 336 -0.58 -28.41 -20.86
N GLU A 337 -0.14 -29.66 -20.67
CA GLU A 337 -0.71 -30.60 -19.69
C GLU A 337 -0.51 -30.09 -18.25
N ILE A 338 0.74 -29.73 -17.88
CA ILE A 338 1.04 -29.18 -16.54
C ILE A 338 0.22 -27.90 -16.28
N ASN A 339 0.12 -27.03 -17.28
CA ASN A 339 -0.66 -25.79 -17.16
C ASN A 339 -2.16 -26.07 -17.00
N TYR A 340 -2.71 -27.01 -17.78
CA TYR A 340 -4.13 -27.39 -17.67
C TYR A 340 -4.45 -27.92 -16.27
N ASP A 341 -3.64 -28.86 -15.77
CA ASP A 341 -3.84 -29.42 -14.44
C ASP A 341 -3.64 -28.38 -13.34
N LEU A 342 -2.67 -27.48 -13.47
CA LEU A 342 -2.49 -26.36 -12.53
C LEU A 342 -3.75 -25.49 -12.44
N ILE A 343 -4.28 -25.04 -13.59
CA ILE A 343 -5.46 -24.17 -13.60
C ILE A 343 -6.70 -24.90 -13.06
N ARG A 344 -6.87 -26.19 -13.38
CA ARG A 344 -7.95 -27.01 -12.83
C ARG A 344 -7.84 -27.15 -11.31
N THR A 345 -6.65 -27.43 -10.79
CA THR A 345 -6.41 -27.51 -9.34
C THR A 345 -6.69 -26.17 -8.66
N LEU A 346 -6.24 -25.05 -9.24
CA LEU A 346 -6.52 -23.71 -8.69
C LEU A 346 -8.02 -23.36 -8.70
N ASP A 347 -8.79 -23.81 -9.70
CA ASP A 347 -10.25 -23.64 -9.72
C ASP A 347 -10.95 -24.49 -8.65
N GLU A 348 -10.49 -25.73 -8.43
CA GLU A 348 -10.98 -26.59 -7.34
C GLU A 348 -10.64 -26.01 -5.96
N ASP A 349 -9.43 -25.47 -5.79
CA ASP A 349 -8.99 -24.76 -4.58
C ASP A 349 -9.86 -23.54 -4.30
N LYS A 350 -10.14 -22.73 -5.32
CA LYS A 350 -11.02 -21.56 -5.21
C LYS A 350 -12.44 -21.94 -4.77
N LYS A 351 -12.90 -23.14 -5.14
CA LYS A 351 -14.22 -23.68 -4.75
C LYS A 351 -14.21 -24.37 -3.38
N GLY A 352 -13.10 -24.31 -2.63
CA GLY A 352 -12.98 -24.94 -1.32
C GLY A 352 -12.80 -26.46 -1.35
N LYS A 353 -12.47 -27.04 -2.52
CA LYS A 353 -12.40 -28.49 -2.72
C LYS A 353 -10.98 -29.01 -2.97
N GLY A 354 -9.99 -28.13 -3.04
CA GLY A 354 -8.62 -28.48 -3.39
C GLY A 354 -7.61 -28.40 -2.22
N ALA A 355 -6.38 -28.83 -2.50
CA ALA A 355 -5.31 -28.98 -1.52
C ALA A 355 -4.64 -27.65 -1.06
N PHE A 356 -4.72 -26.56 -1.82
CA PHE A 356 -4.12 -25.28 -1.46
C PHE A 356 -4.76 -24.64 -0.24
N VAL A 357 -6.08 -24.81 -0.10
CA VAL A 357 -6.85 -24.36 1.09
C VAL A 357 -6.30 -25.03 2.36
N ARG A 358 -5.88 -26.29 2.25
CA ARG A 358 -5.27 -27.08 3.33
C ARG A 358 -3.87 -26.59 3.72
N CYS A 359 -3.13 -25.97 2.80
CA CYS A 359 -1.83 -25.35 3.06
C CYS A 359 -1.91 -23.97 3.72
N CYS A 360 -3.10 -23.37 3.86
CA CYS A 360 -3.33 -22.11 4.58
C CYS A 360 -3.69 -22.30 6.07
N GLY A 361 -3.91 -23.54 6.52
CA GLY A 361 -4.15 -23.91 7.93
C GLY A 361 -5.46 -23.33 8.52
N ASP A 362 -5.94 -23.97 9.59
CA ASP A 362 -7.18 -23.63 10.32
C ASP A 362 -7.12 -22.25 10.99
N VAL A 363 -7.25 -21.15 10.23
CA VAL A 363 -7.48 -19.81 10.79
C VAL A 363 -8.99 -19.52 10.94
N VAL A 364 -9.83 -20.41 10.41
CA VAL A 364 -11.29 -20.32 10.44
C VAL A 364 -11.80 -21.56 11.16
N GLY A 365 -12.24 -21.40 12.41
CA GLY A 365 -12.86 -22.48 13.18
C GLY A 365 -14.16 -22.96 12.54
N ASP A 366 -14.49 -24.23 12.81
CA ASP A 366 -15.68 -24.93 12.33
C ASP A 366 -16.97 -24.17 12.68
N VAL A 367 -17.76 -23.82 11.67
CA VAL A 367 -19.20 -23.60 11.84
C VAL A 367 -19.91 -24.33 10.71
N ALA A 368 -20.66 -25.36 11.10
CA ALA A 368 -21.30 -26.33 10.23
C ALA A 368 -22.33 -25.69 9.29
N ALA A 369 -22.49 -26.33 8.13
CA ALA A 369 -23.48 -26.01 7.13
C ALA A 369 -24.90 -26.24 7.64
N ASP A 370 -25.73 -25.20 7.61
CA ASP A 370 -27.16 -25.35 7.33
C ASP A 370 -27.68 -24.23 6.43
N ASP A 371 -28.70 -24.63 5.68
CA ASP A 371 -29.69 -23.92 4.88
C ASP A 371 -29.30 -23.17 3.60
N ALA A 372 -29.58 -23.87 2.50
CA ALA A 372 -30.15 -23.31 1.29
C ALA A 372 -31.65 -23.06 1.50
N GLN A 373 -32.10 -21.80 1.35
CA GLN A 373 -33.37 -21.35 0.73
C GLN A 373 -33.74 -19.95 1.25
N SER A 374 -33.65 -18.93 0.40
CA SER A 374 -34.74 -17.97 0.12
C SER A 374 -34.22 -16.84 -0.77
N GLU A 375 -34.88 -16.66 -1.90
CA GLU A 375 -34.78 -15.47 -2.75
C GLU A 375 -35.66 -14.34 -2.18
N GLY A 376 -35.19 -13.10 -2.34
CA GLY A 376 -36.03 -11.89 -2.47
C GLY A 376 -36.19 -11.00 -1.24
N SER A 377 -35.51 -9.84 -1.22
CA SER A 377 -36.12 -8.50 -1.28
C SER A 377 -35.19 -7.38 -0.76
N GLU A 378 -35.07 -6.33 -1.57
CA GLU A 378 -34.80 -4.93 -1.23
C GLU A 378 -33.49 -4.51 -0.55
N GLY A 379 -32.76 -3.66 -1.27
CA GLY A 379 -31.60 -2.94 -0.78
C GLY A 379 -31.98 -1.68 -0.03
N LEU A 380 -31.28 -1.43 1.08
CA LEU A 380 -30.61 -0.19 1.50
C LEU A 380 -30.21 -0.35 2.98
N SER A 381 -29.12 -1.08 3.26
CA SER A 381 -28.41 -1.03 4.57
C SER A 381 -27.08 -1.80 4.62
N ALA A 382 -26.50 -2.21 3.48
CA ALA A 382 -25.32 -3.08 3.45
C ALA A 382 -24.00 -2.31 3.68
N GLY A 383 -23.76 -1.92 4.93
CA GLY A 383 -22.42 -1.65 5.46
C GLY A 383 -21.92 -2.89 6.20
N ALA A 384 -20.86 -3.52 5.69
CA ALA A 384 -20.13 -4.62 6.33
C ALA A 384 -20.97 -5.88 6.66
N ALA A 385 -21.61 -6.48 5.67
CA ALA A 385 -21.97 -7.89 5.77
C ALA A 385 -20.69 -8.73 5.61
N VAL A 386 -20.29 -9.43 6.67
CA VAL A 386 -19.25 -10.46 6.63
C VAL A 386 -19.70 -11.49 5.60
N ILE A 387 -18.96 -11.60 4.49
CA ILE A 387 -19.16 -12.66 3.52
C ILE A 387 -18.76 -13.96 4.22
N GLU A 388 -19.76 -14.73 4.65
CA GLU A 388 -19.59 -16.07 5.22
C GLU A 388 -19.22 -17.04 4.09
N ASP A 389 -17.95 -17.40 4.03
CA ASP A 389 -17.43 -18.47 3.19
C ASP A 389 -17.36 -19.75 4.04
N LYS A 390 -18.19 -20.74 3.72
CA LYS A 390 -18.40 -21.97 4.48
C LYS A 390 -17.26 -22.96 4.18
N GLY A 391 -16.18 -22.93 4.98
CA GLY A 391 -15.00 -23.81 4.88
C GLY A 391 -15.15 -25.17 5.59
N LEU A 392 -14.48 -26.21 5.07
CA LEU A 392 -14.54 -27.62 5.48
C LEU A 392 -13.15 -28.16 5.92
N CYS A 393 -13.14 -29.15 6.83
CA CYS A 393 -12.01 -29.64 7.65
C CYS A 393 -10.95 -30.56 6.99
N CYS A 394 -9.75 -30.63 7.62
CA CYS A 394 -9.01 -31.80 8.17
C CYS A 394 -7.49 -31.85 7.88
N GLY A 395 -6.64 -31.92 8.92
CA GLY A 395 -5.44 -32.80 9.10
C GLY A 395 -4.21 -32.75 8.15
N PRO A 396 -2.99 -33.08 8.65
CA PRO A 396 -1.73 -33.06 7.88
C PRO A 396 -1.70 -34.13 6.78
N MET A 397 -1.11 -33.80 5.62
CA MET A 397 -0.80 -34.77 4.58
C MET A 397 0.34 -35.69 5.06
N GLU A 398 0.03 -36.94 5.35
CA GLU A 398 1.03 -38.00 5.28
C GLU A 398 1.32 -38.32 3.80
N PRO A 399 2.58 -38.67 3.46
CA PRO A 399 2.91 -39.13 2.11
C PRO A 399 2.17 -40.44 1.81
N ALA A 400 1.61 -40.55 0.60
CA ALA A 400 0.98 -41.77 0.12
C ALA A 400 1.95 -42.97 0.29
N SER A 401 1.48 -44.03 0.94
CA SER A 401 2.26 -45.25 1.13
C SER A 401 2.62 -45.86 -0.21
N ALA A 402 3.88 -46.29 -0.34
CA ALA A 402 4.34 -47.03 -1.50
C ALA A 402 3.49 -48.29 -1.66
N ALA A 403 2.81 -48.41 -2.80
CA ALA A 403 2.13 -49.65 -3.17
C ALA A 403 3.19 -50.76 -3.25
N LYS A 404 3.06 -51.76 -2.37
CA LYS A 404 3.78 -53.03 -2.50
C LYS A 404 3.23 -53.74 -3.73
N GLU A 405 4.06 -53.88 -4.75
CA GLU A 405 3.84 -54.85 -5.82
C GLU A 405 3.83 -56.26 -5.20
N ALA A 406 2.79 -57.03 -5.55
CA ALA A 406 2.71 -58.48 -5.39
C ALA A 406 2.51 -59.09 -6.77
#